data_AF-A0A146LES1-F1
#
_entry.id   AF-A0A146LES1-F1
#
_cell.length_a   1.000
_cell.length_b   1.000
_cell.length_c   1.000
_cell.angle_alpha   90.00
_cell.angle_beta   90.00
_cell.angle_gamma   90.00
#
_symmetry.space_group_name_H-M   'P 1'
#
loop_
_entity.id
_entity.type
_entity.pdbx_description
1 polymer ?
#
loop_
_entity_poly.entity_id
_entity_poly.type
_entity_poly.pdbx_seq_one_letter_code
_entity_poly.pdbx_strand_id
1 'polypeptide(L)'
;MVSWTVEHRVFAYDCFVRNNESVTVVQREFRRHFKIHRNRAVPSRNTILRWVESLRSRGELINRRPRGVPRTVRTPENVEIVRQAFLLSPTRSARKHAATLHLSDRSVRRILRMDLLFHPYKLAIVQQLQPGDYAQRMNFAREMEALIDQNENLILFMSDEAHFHPNTMVNQQNCRYWANENPQQLHERPLHSPKVTEK
;
A
#
# COMPACT_ATOMS: atom_id res chain seq x y z
N MET A 1 -23.99 -10.18 20.75
CA MET A 1 -25.08 -9.19 20.70
C MET A 1 -26.19 -9.74 19.82
N VAL A 2 -27.45 -9.72 20.28
CA VAL A 2 -28.59 -10.11 19.44
C VAL A 2 -28.79 -9.04 18.36
N SER A 3 -28.70 -9.43 17.09
CA SER A 3 -28.92 -8.52 15.96
C SER A 3 -30.41 -8.47 15.63
N TRP A 4 -31.04 -7.31 15.85
CA TRP A 4 -32.43 -7.08 15.48
C TRP A 4 -32.52 -6.57 14.03
N THR A 5 -33.16 -7.36 13.17
CA THR A 5 -33.45 -7.01 11.76
C THR A 5 -34.38 -5.80 11.66
N VAL A 6 -34.50 -5.21 10.46
CA VAL A 6 -35.38 -4.05 10.21
C VAL A 6 -36.84 -4.39 10.53
N GLU A 7 -37.29 -5.60 10.17
CA GLU A 7 -38.65 -6.09 10.44
C GLU A 7 -39.00 -6.05 11.94
N HIS A 8 -38.09 -6.50 12.81
CA HIS A 8 -38.28 -6.40 14.27
C HIS A 8 -38.45 -4.95 14.73
N ARG A 9 -37.71 -4.01 14.14
CA ARG A 9 -37.77 -2.59 14.52
C ARG A 9 -39.05 -1.93 14.07
N VAL A 10 -39.50 -2.22 12.84
CA VAL A 10 -40.78 -1.74 12.30
C VAL A 10 -41.94 -2.24 13.15
N PHE A 11 -41.99 -3.54 13.44
CA PHE A 11 -43.02 -4.11 14.30
C PHE A 11 -43.03 -3.45 15.69
N ALA A 12 -41.85 -3.26 16.29
CA ALA A 12 -41.75 -2.62 17.61
C ALA A 12 -42.26 -1.17 17.59
N TYR A 13 -42.02 -0.43 16.50
CA TYR A 13 -42.53 0.93 16.34
C TYR A 13 -44.06 0.96 16.15
N ASP A 14 -44.61 0.15 15.25
CA ASP A 14 -46.05 0.12 14.98
C ASP A 14 -46.82 -0.29 16.23
N CYS A 15 -46.31 -1.30 16.94
CA CYS A 15 -46.86 -1.74 18.21
C CYS A 15 -46.77 -0.65 19.29
N PHE A 16 -45.72 0.17 19.29
CA PHE A 16 -45.54 1.27 20.24
C PHE A 16 -46.57 2.37 20.01
N VAL A 17 -46.80 2.76 18.74
CA VAL A 17 -47.78 3.78 18.37
C VAL A 17 -49.21 3.30 18.65
N ARG A 18 -49.55 2.04 18.33
CA ARG A 18 -50.90 1.49 18.54
C ARG A 18 -51.28 1.31 20.02
N ASN A 19 -50.31 1.08 20.91
CA ASN A 19 -50.55 0.75 22.32
C ASN A 19 -50.23 1.91 23.27
N ASN A 20 -50.54 3.14 22.86
CA ASN A 20 -50.38 4.35 23.67
C ASN A 20 -48.96 4.50 24.26
N GLU A 21 -47.93 4.21 23.46
CA GLU A 21 -46.51 4.36 23.81
C GLU A 21 -46.03 3.46 24.99
N SER A 22 -46.74 2.36 25.25
CA SER A 22 -46.35 1.42 26.31
C SER A 22 -45.30 0.41 25.85
N VAL A 23 -44.05 0.61 26.30
CA VAL A 23 -42.93 -0.31 26.04
C VAL A 23 -43.22 -1.74 26.55
N THR A 24 -43.88 -1.88 27.70
CA THR A 24 -44.17 -3.19 28.30
C THR A 24 -45.14 -4.00 27.44
N VAL A 25 -46.12 -3.33 26.83
CA VAL A 25 -47.05 -3.97 25.88
C VAL A 25 -46.30 -4.37 24.61
N VAL A 26 -45.44 -3.49 24.09
CA VAL A 26 -44.60 -3.80 22.93
C VAL A 26 -43.74 -5.04 23.16
N GLN A 27 -43.08 -5.17 24.31
CA GLN A 27 -42.26 -6.36 24.60
C GLN A 27 -43.09 -7.66 24.69
N ARG A 28 -44.31 -7.58 25.24
CA ARG A 28 -45.24 -8.72 25.31
C ARG A 28 -45.72 -9.14 23.93
N GLU A 29 -46.17 -8.18 23.12
CA GLU A 29 -46.64 -8.42 21.75
C GLU A 29 -45.50 -8.86 20.83
N PHE A 30 -44.31 -8.27 20.95
CA PHE A 30 -43.12 -8.68 20.24
C PHE A 30 -42.77 -10.15 20.51
N ARG A 31 -42.86 -10.57 21.77
CA ARG A 31 -42.64 -11.97 22.14
C ARG A 31 -43.68 -12.90 21.52
N ARG A 32 -44.95 -12.51 21.50
CA ARG A 32 -46.06 -13.29 20.90
C ARG A 32 -45.91 -13.39 19.39
N HIS A 33 -45.72 -12.27 18.71
CA HIS A 33 -45.64 -12.17 17.26
C HIS A 33 -44.46 -12.97 16.69
N PHE A 34 -43.27 -12.82 17.26
CA PHE A 34 -42.07 -13.53 16.81
C PHE A 34 -41.86 -14.89 17.50
N LYS A 35 -42.86 -15.38 18.26
CA LYS A 35 -42.83 -16.68 18.96
C LYS A 35 -41.54 -16.92 19.77
N ILE A 36 -41.08 -15.88 20.49
CA ILE A 36 -39.82 -15.90 21.23
C ILE A 36 -40.02 -16.64 22.56
N HIS A 37 -39.20 -17.67 22.81
CA HIS A 37 -39.23 -18.43 24.07
C HIS A 37 -39.02 -17.54 25.31
N ARG A 38 -39.60 -17.89 26.46
CA ARG A 38 -39.56 -17.08 27.71
C ARG A 38 -38.14 -16.67 28.14
N ASN A 39 -37.17 -17.55 27.90
CA ASN A 39 -35.77 -17.35 28.29
C ASN A 39 -34.92 -16.64 27.22
N ARG A 40 -35.51 -16.31 26.05
CA ARG A 40 -34.83 -15.59 24.98
C ARG A 40 -35.01 -14.07 25.17
N ALA A 41 -33.96 -13.34 24.80
CA ALA A 41 -33.94 -11.89 24.93
C ALA A 41 -34.99 -11.24 23.99
N VAL A 42 -35.60 -10.17 24.48
CA VAL A 42 -36.42 -9.22 23.71
C VAL A 42 -35.72 -7.86 23.71
N PRO A 43 -36.06 -6.95 22.78
CA PRO A 43 -35.48 -5.61 22.77
C PRO A 43 -35.67 -4.93 24.13
N SER A 44 -34.60 -4.36 24.69
CA SER A 44 -34.67 -3.64 25.96
C SER A 44 -35.51 -2.37 25.80
N ARG A 45 -36.01 -1.82 26.92
CA ARG A 45 -36.74 -0.55 26.92
C ARG A 45 -35.99 0.56 26.17
N ASN A 46 -34.70 0.72 26.47
CA ASN A 46 -33.87 1.73 25.84
C ASN A 46 -33.64 1.46 24.35
N THR A 47 -33.61 0.19 23.94
CA THR A 47 -33.51 -0.19 22.53
C THR A 47 -34.75 0.23 21.76
N ILE A 48 -35.95 -0.05 22.29
CA ILE A 48 -37.23 0.31 21.69
C ILE A 48 -37.36 1.83 21.58
N LEU A 49 -37.07 2.56 22.67
CA LEU A 49 -37.13 4.02 22.66
C LEU A 49 -36.16 4.65 21.65
N ARG A 50 -34.93 4.13 21.54
CA ARG A 50 -33.97 4.60 20.52
C ARG A 50 -34.47 4.36 19.08
N TRP A 51 -35.16 3.26 18.81
CA TRP A 51 -35.75 3.02 17.49
C TRP A 51 -36.88 4.00 17.19
N VAL A 52 -37.78 4.21 18.16
CA VAL A 52 -38.89 5.17 18.03
C VAL A 52 -38.37 6.59 17.82
N GLU A 53 -37.40 7.02 18.64
CA GLU A 53 -36.75 8.32 18.53
C GLU A 53 -36.03 8.47 17.18
N SER A 54 -35.27 7.45 16.75
CA SER A 54 -34.58 7.48 15.45
C SER A 54 -35.57 7.62 14.29
N LEU A 55 -36.70 6.91 14.33
CA LEU A 55 -37.70 7.00 13.27
C LEU A 55 -38.47 8.33 13.30
N ARG A 56 -38.87 8.81 14.48
CA ARG A 56 -39.57 10.10 14.63
C ARG A 56 -38.71 11.30 14.26
N SER A 57 -37.41 11.28 14.60
CA SER A 57 -36.51 12.42 14.37
C SER A 57 -35.83 12.40 12.99
N ARG A 58 -35.42 11.22 12.51
CA ARG A 58 -34.57 11.08 11.31
C ARG A 58 -35.25 10.32 10.16
N GLY A 59 -36.38 9.66 10.40
CA GLY A 59 -37.02 8.79 9.41
C GLY A 59 -36.27 7.49 9.09
N GLU A 60 -35.22 7.16 9.85
CA GLU A 60 -34.36 6.00 9.60
C GLU A 60 -34.38 5.03 10.79
N LEU A 61 -34.65 3.73 10.53
CA LEU A 61 -34.56 2.65 11.54
C LEU A 61 -33.19 1.94 11.55
N ILE A 62 -32.33 2.24 10.58
CA ILE A 62 -31.02 1.63 10.41
C ILE A 62 -29.98 2.55 11.05
N ASN A 63 -29.13 2.00 11.91
CA ASN A 63 -28.00 2.76 12.44
C ASN A 63 -27.07 3.07 11.27
N ARG A 64 -26.78 4.35 11.04
CA ARG A 64 -25.71 4.74 10.12
C ARG A 64 -24.44 4.02 10.56
N ARG A 65 -23.71 3.45 9.60
CA ARG A 65 -22.40 2.87 9.88
C ARG A 65 -21.60 3.96 10.61
N PRO A 66 -20.98 3.65 11.77
CA PRO A 66 -20.17 4.64 12.45
C PRO A 66 -19.16 5.19 11.45
N ARG A 67 -19.00 6.52 11.42
CA ARG A 67 -17.93 7.13 10.64
C ARG A 67 -16.64 6.46 11.12
N GLY A 68 -15.94 5.79 10.21
CA GLY A 68 -14.71 5.09 10.55
C GLY A 68 -13.71 6.04 11.19
N VAL A 69 -12.71 5.49 11.88
CA VAL A 69 -11.64 6.30 12.50
C VAL A 69 -10.98 7.14 11.41
N PRO A 70 -10.85 8.47 11.59
CA PRO A 70 -10.20 9.32 10.62
C PRO A 70 -8.74 8.89 10.41
N ARG A 71 -8.26 9.02 9.17
CA ARG A 71 -6.87 8.67 8.85
C ARG A 71 -5.96 9.74 9.44
N THR A 72 -5.12 9.38 10.41
CA THR A 72 -4.20 10.31 11.08
C THR A 72 -2.91 10.58 10.30
N VAL A 73 -2.43 9.63 9.49
CA VAL A 73 -1.12 9.76 8.82
C VAL A 73 -1.25 10.02 7.32
N ARG A 74 -2.26 9.45 6.65
CA ARG A 74 -2.54 9.68 5.22
C ARG A 74 -3.48 10.88 5.04
N THR A 75 -3.10 12.02 5.59
CA THR A 75 -3.78 13.30 5.37
C THR A 75 -3.33 13.88 4.03
N PRO A 76 -4.15 14.72 3.36
CA PRO A 76 -3.77 15.31 2.07
C PRO A 76 -2.47 16.12 2.17
N GLU A 77 -2.19 16.76 3.30
CA GLU A 77 -0.95 17.50 3.55
C GLU A 77 0.26 16.56 3.53
N ASN A 78 0.20 15.45 4.25
CA ASN A 78 1.29 14.46 4.28
C ASN A 78 1.49 13.79 2.92
N VAL A 79 0.42 13.58 2.16
CA VAL A 79 0.51 13.05 0.79
C VAL A 79 1.31 14.00 -0.08
N GLU A 80 1.06 15.30 0.02
CA GLU A 80 1.77 16.29 -0.78
C GLU A 80 3.23 16.46 -0.33
N ILE A 81 3.50 16.46 0.98
CA ILE A 81 4.87 16.46 1.51
C ILE A 81 5.67 15.26 0.97
N VAL A 82 5.08 14.07 0.99
CA VAL A 82 5.72 12.87 0.43
C VAL A 82 5.92 13.01 -1.08
N ARG A 83 4.93 13.54 -1.83
CA ARG A 83 5.08 13.78 -3.27
C ARG A 83 6.28 14.67 -3.56
N GLN A 84 6.35 15.83 -2.91
CA GLN A 84 7.43 16.81 -3.12
C GLN A 84 8.80 16.24 -2.75
N ALA A 85 8.91 15.50 -1.64
CA ALA A 85 10.16 14.86 -1.25
C ALA A 85 10.69 13.88 -2.32
N PHE A 86 9.79 13.11 -2.95
CA PHE A 86 10.18 12.18 -4.02
C PHE A 86 10.49 12.87 -5.34
N LEU A 87 9.86 14.01 -5.65
CA LEU A 87 10.22 14.83 -6.81
C LEU A 87 11.62 15.47 -6.63
N LEU A 88 11.94 15.95 -5.42
CA LEU A 88 13.23 16.57 -5.12
C LEU A 88 14.39 15.57 -5.07
N SER A 89 14.13 14.32 -4.69
CA SER A 89 15.17 13.29 -4.55
C SER A 89 14.65 11.91 -4.96
N PRO A 90 14.45 11.66 -6.26
CA PRO A 90 13.87 10.42 -6.76
C PRO A 90 14.76 9.19 -6.55
N THR A 91 16.08 9.39 -6.47
CA THR A 91 17.08 8.31 -6.27
C THR A 91 17.16 7.83 -4.82
N ARG A 92 16.56 8.54 -3.87
CA ARG A 92 16.61 8.21 -2.45
C ARG A 92 15.56 7.15 -2.12
N SER A 93 15.95 6.16 -1.31
CA SER A 93 15.04 5.07 -0.95
C SER A 93 13.86 5.57 -0.10
N ALA A 94 12.72 4.88 -0.22
CA ALA A 94 11.53 5.19 0.58
C ALA A 94 11.79 5.16 2.10
N ARG A 95 12.70 4.30 2.56
CA ARG A 95 13.12 4.25 3.96
C ARG A 95 13.83 5.53 4.39
N LYS A 96 14.74 6.05 3.55
CA LYS A 96 15.44 7.31 3.83
C LYS A 96 14.46 8.49 3.83
N HIS A 97 13.53 8.53 2.88
CA HIS A 97 12.46 9.52 2.86
C HIS A 97 11.58 9.45 4.11
N ALA A 98 11.19 8.25 4.54
CA ALA A 98 10.42 8.06 5.77
C ALA A 98 11.14 8.62 7.00
N ALA A 99 12.45 8.36 7.12
CA ALA A 99 13.27 8.91 8.20
C ALA A 99 13.33 10.44 8.15
N THR A 100 13.53 11.05 6.96
CA THR A 100 13.56 12.51 6.79
C THR A 100 12.22 13.18 7.08
N LEU A 101 11.11 12.53 6.71
CA LEU A 101 9.75 13.07 6.89
C LEU A 101 9.16 12.75 8.27
N HIS A 102 9.90 12.07 9.15
CA HIS A 102 9.41 11.57 10.44
C HIS A 102 8.12 10.73 10.33
N LEU A 103 7.99 9.99 9.23
CA LEU A 103 6.87 9.09 8.96
C LEU A 103 7.35 7.63 9.05
N SER A 104 6.42 6.72 9.33
CA SER A 104 6.75 5.29 9.23
C SER A 104 6.99 4.90 7.77
N ASP A 105 7.97 4.04 7.53
CA ASP A 105 8.28 3.46 6.20
C ASP A 105 7.03 2.81 5.56
N ARG A 106 6.18 2.19 6.39
CA ARG A 106 4.91 1.62 5.93
C ARG A 106 3.91 2.68 5.48
N SER A 107 3.82 3.82 6.18
CA SER A 107 2.94 4.92 5.81
C SER A 107 3.37 5.55 4.49
N VAL A 108 4.66 5.83 4.32
CA VAL A 108 5.21 6.37 3.08
C VAL A 108 4.93 5.44 1.91
N ARG A 109 5.20 4.13 2.05
CA ARG A 109 4.87 3.16 0.98
C ARG A 109 3.37 3.08 0.67
N ARG A 110 2.49 3.24 1.67
CA ARG A 110 1.05 3.30 1.42
C ARG A 110 0.66 4.56 0.67
N ILE A 111 1.26 5.71 1.01
CA ILE A 111 1.03 6.97 0.30
C ILE A 111 1.46 6.83 -1.16
N LEU A 112 2.69 6.35 -1.40
CA LEU A 112 3.22 6.13 -2.74
C LEU A 112 2.30 5.22 -3.56
N ARG A 113 1.89 4.06 -3.03
CA ARG A 113 1.11 3.08 -3.79
C ARG A 113 -0.38 3.41 -3.92
N MET A 114 -1.01 3.97 -2.89
CA MET A 114 -2.47 4.06 -2.80
C MET A 114 -3.00 5.49 -3.03
N ASP A 115 -2.20 6.52 -2.76
CA ASP A 115 -2.61 7.92 -2.94
C ASP A 115 -1.95 8.53 -4.18
N LEU A 116 -0.66 8.27 -4.39
CA LEU A 116 0.12 8.80 -5.52
C LEU A 116 0.15 7.86 -6.73
N LEU A 117 -0.26 6.60 -6.55
CA LEU A 117 -0.25 5.54 -7.58
C LEU A 117 1.14 5.29 -8.21
N PHE A 118 2.21 5.55 -7.47
CA PHE A 118 3.58 5.29 -7.91
C PHE A 118 3.93 3.80 -7.83
N HIS A 119 4.74 3.36 -8.77
CA HIS A 119 5.26 2.01 -8.87
C HIS A 119 6.76 1.96 -8.48
N PRO A 120 7.20 0.90 -7.79
CA PRO A 120 8.60 0.71 -7.46
C PRO A 120 9.36 0.11 -8.66
N TYR A 121 10.28 0.87 -9.25
CA TYR A 121 11.18 0.38 -10.30
C TYR A 121 12.55 0.03 -9.73
N LYS A 122 13.14 -1.07 -10.24
CA LYS A 122 14.50 -1.47 -9.88
C LYS A 122 15.49 -0.51 -10.52
N LEU A 123 16.52 -0.12 -9.78
CA LEU A 123 17.67 0.58 -10.34
C LEU A 123 18.37 -0.33 -11.36
N ALA A 124 18.50 0.15 -12.59
CA ALA A 124 19.38 -0.44 -13.57
C ALA A 124 20.78 0.13 -13.35
N ILE A 125 21.72 -0.71 -12.94
CA ILE A 125 23.12 -0.30 -12.80
C ILE A 125 23.90 -0.93 -13.93
N VAL A 126 24.63 -0.10 -14.65
CA VAL A 126 25.46 -0.50 -15.78
C VAL A 126 26.90 -0.07 -15.54
N GLN A 127 27.83 -0.67 -16.27
CA GLN A 127 29.20 -0.19 -16.28
C GLN A 127 29.27 1.17 -17.00
N GLN A 128 30.03 2.09 -16.44
CA GLN A 128 30.35 3.36 -17.07
C GLN A 128 31.21 3.10 -18.31
N LEU A 129 30.77 3.59 -19.47
CA LEU A 129 31.52 3.48 -20.73
C LEU A 129 32.30 4.76 -20.99
N GLN A 130 33.55 4.60 -21.40
CA GLN A 130 34.38 5.68 -21.91
C GLN A 130 34.10 5.90 -23.41
N PRO A 131 34.39 7.09 -23.98
CA PRO A 131 34.07 7.40 -25.37
C PRO A 131 34.64 6.41 -26.41
N GLY A 132 35.80 5.80 -26.13
CA GLY A 132 36.42 4.80 -27.01
C GLY A 132 35.82 3.39 -26.91
N ASP A 133 35.13 3.07 -25.81
CA ASP A 133 34.66 1.71 -25.51
C ASP A 133 33.64 1.23 -26.52
N TYR A 134 32.79 2.13 -27.04
CA TYR A 134 31.76 1.74 -28.00
C TYR A 134 32.37 1.17 -29.28
N ALA A 135 33.37 1.84 -29.83
CA ALA A 135 34.07 1.39 -31.04
C ALA A 135 34.84 0.09 -30.79
N GLN A 136 35.57 0.01 -29.67
CA GLN A 136 36.33 -1.19 -29.30
C GLN A 136 35.42 -2.41 -29.12
N ARG A 137 34.30 -2.25 -28.40
CA ARG A 137 33.33 -3.33 -28.19
C ARG A 137 32.65 -3.77 -29.48
N MET A 138 32.32 -2.83 -30.36
CA MET A 138 31.73 -3.16 -31.66
C MET A 138 32.72 -3.93 -32.55
N ASN A 139 33.97 -3.49 -32.61
CA ASN A 139 35.01 -4.17 -33.39
C ASN A 139 35.27 -5.58 -32.85
N PHE A 140 35.44 -5.72 -31.53
CA PHE A 140 35.59 -7.03 -30.89
C PHE A 140 34.41 -7.97 -31.19
N ALA A 141 33.17 -7.46 -31.10
CA ALA A 141 31.98 -8.27 -31.40
C ALA A 141 31.98 -8.78 -32.85
N ARG A 142 32.32 -7.92 -33.81
CA ARG A 142 32.41 -8.29 -35.24
C ARG A 142 33.56 -9.27 -35.51
N GLU A 143 34.71 -9.07 -34.89
CA GLU A 143 35.85 -9.98 -35.01
C GLU A 143 35.53 -11.36 -34.44
N MET A 144 34.87 -11.41 -33.28
CA MET A 144 34.42 -12.68 -32.67
C MET A 144 33.33 -13.36 -33.50
N GLU A 145 32.38 -12.62 -34.05
CA GLU A 145 31.36 -13.16 -34.97
C GLU A 145 32.02 -13.80 -36.19
N ALA A 146 32.95 -13.11 -36.85
CA ALA A 146 33.69 -13.64 -37.98
C ALA A 146 34.53 -14.88 -37.62
N LEU A 147 35.15 -14.90 -36.43
CA LEU A 147 35.91 -16.05 -35.93
C LEU A 147 35.02 -17.28 -35.69
N ILE A 148 33.82 -17.08 -35.18
CA ILE A 148 32.84 -18.15 -34.96
C ILE A 148 32.33 -18.69 -36.29
N ASP A 149 32.01 -17.82 -37.25
CA ASP A 149 31.51 -18.22 -38.57
C ASP A 149 32.56 -18.99 -39.39
N GLN A 150 33.85 -18.67 -39.24
CA GLN A 150 34.93 -19.31 -39.98
C GLN A 150 35.44 -20.60 -39.34
N ASN A 151 35.22 -20.80 -38.03
CA ASN A 151 35.71 -21.97 -37.28
C ASN A 151 34.59 -22.65 -36.51
N GLU A 152 33.93 -23.61 -37.15
CA GLU A 152 32.89 -24.45 -36.53
C GLU A 152 33.36 -25.20 -35.25
N ASN A 153 34.66 -25.42 -35.09
CA ASN A 153 35.26 -26.13 -33.95
C ASN A 153 35.99 -25.20 -32.97
N LEU A 154 35.64 -23.91 -32.91
CA LEU A 154 36.26 -22.96 -31.98
C LEU A 154 36.10 -23.42 -30.53
N ILE A 155 37.22 -23.63 -29.82
CA ILE A 155 37.25 -23.91 -28.38
C ILE A 155 37.70 -22.65 -27.65
N LEU A 156 36.79 -22.06 -26.87
CA LEU A 156 37.02 -20.84 -26.10
C LEU A 156 37.05 -21.17 -24.60
N PHE A 157 38.15 -20.80 -23.93
CA PHE A 157 38.25 -20.83 -22.47
C PHE A 157 38.26 -19.41 -21.94
N MET A 158 37.39 -19.12 -20.97
CA MET A 158 37.29 -17.83 -20.29
C MET A 158 37.41 -18.01 -18.78
N SER A 159 38.10 -17.10 -18.13
CA SER A 159 38.12 -16.95 -16.68
C SER A 159 37.72 -15.51 -16.31
N ASP A 160 37.22 -15.35 -15.10
CA ASP A 160 36.90 -14.05 -14.49
C ASP A 160 37.42 -14.03 -13.05
N GLU A 161 37.77 -12.84 -12.57
CA GLU A 161 38.18 -12.60 -11.19
C GLU A 161 37.18 -11.62 -10.53
N ALA A 162 36.48 -12.10 -9.51
CA ALA A 162 35.49 -11.31 -8.79
C ALA A 162 36.06 -10.77 -7.47
N HIS A 163 36.10 -9.44 -7.32
CA HIS A 163 36.45 -8.80 -6.06
C HIS A 163 35.19 -8.40 -5.27
N PHE A 164 35.17 -8.72 -3.97
CA PHE A 164 34.11 -8.30 -3.06
C PHE A 164 34.57 -7.07 -2.28
N HIS A 165 33.96 -5.92 -2.55
CA HIS A 165 34.22 -4.69 -1.82
C HIS A 165 33.13 -4.47 -0.76
N PRO A 166 33.49 -4.12 0.49
CA PRO A 166 32.52 -3.74 1.53
C PRO A 166 31.89 -2.35 1.31
N ASN A 167 32.25 -1.66 0.23
CA ASN A 167 31.87 -0.26 0.05
C ASN A 167 30.37 -0.07 -0.25
N THR A 168 29.78 0.94 0.39
CA THR A 168 28.34 1.16 0.60
C THR A 168 27.62 1.84 -0.57
N MET A 169 28.03 1.57 -1.81
CA MET A 169 27.33 2.15 -2.96
C MET A 169 25.94 1.52 -3.16
N VAL A 170 25.00 2.36 -3.59
CA VAL A 170 23.57 2.13 -3.80
C VAL A 170 23.20 0.63 -3.87
N ASN A 171 22.62 0.12 -2.79
CA ASN A 171 22.16 -1.27 -2.74
C ASN A 171 20.91 -1.44 -3.64
N GLN A 172 21.07 -2.12 -4.77
CA GLN A 172 20.00 -2.38 -5.74
C GLN A 172 18.80 -3.15 -5.14
N GLN A 173 19.01 -3.94 -4.09
CA GLN A 173 17.93 -4.68 -3.45
C GLN A 173 17.04 -3.72 -2.64
N ASN A 174 17.64 -2.73 -1.99
CA ASN A 174 16.98 -1.83 -1.05
C ASN A 174 16.56 -0.48 -1.65
N CYS A 175 17.12 -0.09 -2.79
CA CYS A 175 16.85 1.19 -3.41
C CYS A 175 16.01 1.00 -4.68
N ARG A 176 14.92 1.76 -4.78
CA ARG A 176 13.90 1.69 -5.84
C ARG A 176 13.47 3.10 -6.19
N TYR A 177 13.27 3.36 -7.46
CA TYR A 177 12.56 4.55 -7.90
C TYR A 177 11.08 4.38 -7.66
N TRP A 178 10.43 5.44 -7.19
CA TRP A 178 8.98 5.48 -7.10
C TRP A 178 8.48 6.55 -8.04
N ALA A 179 7.81 6.13 -9.11
CA ALA A 179 7.30 7.01 -10.13
C ALA A 179 6.06 6.39 -10.77
N ASN A 180 5.25 7.20 -11.46
CA ASN A 180 4.10 6.67 -12.21
C ASN A 180 4.56 5.89 -13.45
N GLU A 181 5.65 6.34 -14.07
CA GLU A 181 6.26 5.71 -15.24
C GLU A 181 7.71 5.32 -14.94
N ASN A 182 8.23 4.35 -15.68
CA ASN A 182 9.61 3.91 -15.51
C ASN A 182 10.56 5.03 -15.95
N PRO A 183 11.42 5.57 -15.07
CA PRO A 183 12.34 6.65 -15.44
C PRO A 183 13.45 6.21 -16.41
N GLN A 184 13.59 4.91 -16.69
CA GLN A 184 14.63 4.33 -17.57
C GLN A 184 16.06 4.79 -17.20
N GLN A 185 16.25 5.17 -15.94
CA GLN A 185 17.50 5.76 -15.49
C GLN A 185 18.55 4.68 -15.28
N LEU A 186 19.67 4.81 -16.00
CA LEU A 186 20.85 3.99 -15.84
C LEU A 186 21.77 4.62 -14.80
N HIS A 187 22.18 3.85 -13.81
CA HIS A 187 23.21 4.22 -12.85
C HIS A 187 24.54 3.62 -13.29
N GLU A 188 25.44 4.47 -13.75
CA GLU A 188 26.76 4.04 -14.16
C GLU A 188 27.66 3.79 -12.95
N ARG A 189 28.40 2.68 -12.98
CA ARG A 189 29.47 2.40 -12.03
C ARG A 189 30.80 2.29 -12.76
N PRO A 190 31.86 2.92 -12.25
CA PRO A 190 33.20 2.73 -12.81
C PRO A 190 33.60 1.26 -12.70
N LEU A 191 34.30 0.76 -13.72
CA LEU A 191 34.80 -0.61 -13.77
C LEU A 191 35.70 -0.94 -12.58
N HIS A 192 36.54 0.03 -12.18
CA HIS A 192 37.43 -0.10 -11.04
C HIS A 192 37.07 0.96 -10.00
N SER A 193 36.60 0.51 -8.84
CA SER A 193 36.47 1.37 -7.67
C SER A 193 37.85 1.61 -7.04
N PRO A 194 38.13 2.79 -6.46
CA PRO A 194 39.40 3.04 -5.76
C PRO A 194 39.59 2.00 -4.66
N LYS A 195 40.72 1.28 -4.71
CA LYS A 195 41.11 0.29 -3.72
C LYS A 195 41.51 1.03 -2.45
N VAL A 196 40.84 0.76 -1.33
CA VAL A 196 41.31 1.20 -0.01
C VAL A 196 42.22 0.10 0.51
N THR A 197 43.53 0.28 0.36
CA THR A 197 44.53 -0.49 1.11
C THR A 197 44.77 0.23 2.43
N GLU A 198 44.29 -0.33 3.53
CA GLU A 198 44.77 0.05 4.86
C GLU A 198 46.24 -0.41 4.97
N LYS A 199 47.11 0.53 5.35
CA LYS A 199 48.50 0.24 5.74
C LYS A 199 48.57 0.02 7.24
#